data_AF-A0A497BVN6-F1
#
_entry.id   AF-A0A497BVN6-F1
#
_cell.length_a   1.000
_cell.length_b   1.000
_cell.length_c   1.000
_cell.angle_alpha   90.00
_cell.angle_beta   90.00
_cell.angle_gamma   90.00
#
_symmetry.space_group_name_H-M   'P 1'
#
loop_
_entity.id
_entity.type
_entity.pdbx_description
1 polymer ?
#
loop_
_entity_poly.entity_id
_entity_poly.type
_entity_poly.pdbx_seq_one_letter_code
_entity_poly.pdbx_strand_id
1 'polypeptide(L)' 'MLPEQIAVTLLVTDALDALGVPYAIGGSLASALHGVMRATMDADLVADLRIEQAAPLAQTLADAFYADVEMMRDAIQRH' A
#
# COMPACT_ATOMS: atom_id res chain seq x y z
N MET A 1 -12.20 1.82 18.44
CA MET A 1 -12.21 2.39 17.08
C MET A 1 -10.76 2.61 16.69
N LEU A 2 -10.28 2.00 15.60
CA LEU A 2 -8.95 2.28 15.08
C LEU A 2 -8.93 3.69 14.45
N PRO A 3 -7.82 4.44 14.56
CA PRO A 3 -7.62 5.63 13.75
C PRO A 3 -7.80 5.32 12.27
N GLU A 4 -8.46 6.21 11.53
CA GLU A 4 -8.79 6.00 10.11
C GLU A 4 -7.56 5.66 9.26
N GLN A 5 -6.46 6.38 9.45
CA GLN A 5 -5.19 6.13 8.76
C GLN A 5 -4.66 4.71 9.01
N ILE A 6 -4.80 4.18 10.23
CA ILE A 6 -4.41 2.80 10.56
C ILE A 6 -5.38 1.82 9.89
N ALA A 7 -6.68 2.08 9.95
CA ALA A 7 -7.69 1.22 9.33
C ALA A 7 -7.51 1.12 7.81
N VAL A 8 -7.26 2.23 7.12
CA VAL A 8 -7.00 2.27 5.67
C VAL A 8 -5.68 1.59 5.33
N THR A 9 -4.62 1.78 6.14
CA THR A 9 -3.35 1.08 5.94
C THR A 9 -3.54 -0.43 6.01
N LEU A 10 -4.36 -0.92 6.95
CA LEU A 10 -4.65 -2.34 7.09
C LEU A 10 -5.35 -2.93 5.85
N LEU A 11 -6.28 -2.20 5.22
CA LEU A 11 -6.93 -2.66 3.98
C LEU A 11 -5.91 -2.92 2.85
N VAL A 12 -4.89 -2.07 2.75
CA VAL A 12 -3.84 -2.22 1.73
C VAL A 12 -2.90 -3.38 2.09
N THR A 13 -2.48 -3.48 3.36
CA THR A 13 -1.59 -4.56 3.79
C THR A 13 -2.24 -5.93 3.70
N ASP A 14 -3.54 -6.04 4.04
CA ASP A 14 -4.30 -7.29 3.91
C ASP A 14 -4.36 -7.76 2.45
N ALA A 15 -4.49 -6.83 1.50
CA ALA A 15 -4.46 -7.15 0.07
C ALA A 15 -3.07 -7.63 -0.39
N LEU A 16 -1.99 -7.02 0.11
CA LEU A 16 -0.62 -7.45 -0.19
C LEU A 16 -0.31 -8.82 0.42
N ASP A 17 -0.72 -9.05 1.67
CA ASP A 17 -0.58 -10.33 2.38
C ASP A 17 -1.32 -11.45 1.64
N ALA A 18 -2.57 -11.21 1.20
CA ALA A 18 -3.36 -12.17 0.45
C ALA A 18 -2.71 -12.58 -0.89
N LEU A 19 -1.93 -11.68 -1.49
CA LEU A 19 -1.20 -11.91 -2.74
C LEU A 19 0.24 -12.42 -2.51
N GLY A 20 0.66 -12.57 -1.25
CA GLY A 20 2.02 -12.96 -0.88
C GLY A 20 3.09 -11.97 -1.36
N VAL A 21 2.75 -10.68 -1.40
CA VAL A 21 3.66 -9.61 -1.81
C VAL A 21 4.42 -9.10 -0.60
N PRO A 22 5.75 -9.21 -0.53
CA PRO A 22 6.54 -8.59 0.51
C PRO A 22 6.40 -7.06 0.47
N TYR A 23 6.24 -6.43 1.63
CA TYR A 23 6.16 -4.97 1.73
C TYR A 23 6.80 -4.44 3.01
N ALA A 24 7.06 -3.14 3.02
CA ALA A 24 7.50 -2.38 4.19
C ALA A 24 6.70 -1.08 4.31
N ILE A 25 6.33 -0.73 5.54
CA ILE A 25 5.70 0.56 5.86
C ILE A 25 6.80 1.60 6.03
N GLY A 26 6.66 2.74 5.35
CA GLY A 26 7.59 3.86 5.39
C GLY A 26 6.98 5.12 5.98
N GLY A 27 7.54 6.26 5.57
CA GLY A 27 6.90 7.55 5.75
C GLY A 27 6.77 8.03 7.20
N SER A 28 5.72 8.81 7.43
CA SER A 28 5.36 9.35 8.73
C SER A 28 5.02 8.27 9.75
N LEU A 29 4.34 7.20 9.33
CA LEU A 29 3.95 6.09 10.20
C LEU A 29 5.17 5.35 10.75
N ALA A 30 6.14 5.00 9.89
CA ALA A 30 7.38 4.39 10.34
C ALA A 30 8.22 5.34 11.20
N SER A 31 8.30 6.62 10.82
CA SER A 31 9.05 7.64 11.57
C SER A 31 8.50 7.82 12.98
N ALA A 32 7.16 7.85 13.13
CA ALA A 32 6.49 7.99 14.41
C ALA A 32 6.80 6.80 15.35
N LEU A 33 6.86 5.58 14.81
CA LEU A 33 7.27 4.39 15.57
C LEU A 33 8.72 4.46 16.07
N HIS A 34 9.59 5.17 15.34
CA HIS A 34 10.98 5.41 15.73
C HIS A 34 11.21 6.71 16.51
N GLY A 35 10.14 7.35 17.02
CA GLY A 35 10.24 8.53 17.88
C GLY A 35 10.39 9.86 17.14
N VAL A 36 10.28 9.86 15.81
CA VAL A 36 10.29 11.07 14.98
C VAL A 36 8.85 11.42 14.60
N MET A 37 8.21 12.28 15.39
CA MET A 37 6.82 12.68 15.13
C MET A 37 6.74 13.59 13.91
N ARG A 38 6.07 13.09 12.87
CA ARG A 38 5.64 13.85 11.69
C ARG A 38 4.24 13.35 11.35
N ALA A 39 3.27 14.24 11.23
CA ALA A 39 1.92 13.88 10.82
C ALA A 39 1.73 14.23 9.35
N THR A 40 1.36 13.24 8.55
CA THR A 40 0.88 13.40 7.18
C THR A 40 -0.47 12.71 7.05
N MET A 41 -1.25 13.12 6.04
CA MET A 41 -2.57 12.57 5.76
C MET A 41 -2.51 11.45 4.70
N ASP A 42 -1.50 10.58 4.81
CA ASP A 42 -1.20 9.50 3.88
C ASP A 42 -0.50 8.33 4.60
N ALA A 43 -0.34 7.21 3.92
CA ALA A 43 0.49 6.11 4.36
C ALA A 43 1.41 5.71 3.22
N ASP A 44 2.70 5.56 3.53
CA ASP A 44 3.72 5.19 2.55
C ASP A 44 4.04 3.70 2.69
N LEU A 45 4.00 2.97 1.57
CA LEU A 45 4.38 1.57 1.51
C LEU A 45 5.33 1.35 0.33
N VAL A 46 6.32 0.48 0.52
CA VAL A 46 7.14 -0.08 -0.55
C VAL A 46 6.79 -1.55 -0.66
N ALA A 47 6.41 -2.00 -1.86
CA ALA A 47 5.99 -3.38 -2.10
C ALA A 47 6.77 -3.98 -3.29
N ASP A 48 7.20 -5.24 -3.14
CA ASP A 48 7.94 -5.98 -4.18
C ASP A 48 6.96 -6.62 -5.17
N LEU A 49 6.38 -5.77 -6.03
CA LEU A 49 5.33 -6.15 -6.97
C LEU A 49 5.92 -6.65 -8.30
N ARG A 50 5.43 -7.81 -8.75
CA ARG A 50 5.63 -8.29 -10.11
C ARG A 50 4.46 -7.90 -11.02
N ILE A 51 4.72 -7.84 -12.32
CA ILE A 51 3.73 -7.39 -13.31
C ILE A 51 2.44 -8.23 -13.29
N GLU A 52 2.54 -9.52 -12.98
CA GLU A 52 1.40 -10.43 -12.88
C GLU A 52 0.52 -10.15 -11.66
N GLN A 53 1.05 -9.48 -10.63
CA GLN A 53 0.34 -9.13 -9.40
C GLN A 53 -0.43 -7.81 -9.51
N ALA A 54 -0.20 -7.00 -10.56
CA ALA A 54 -0.89 -5.72 -10.73
C ALA A 54 -2.42 -5.87 -10.85
N ALA A 55 -2.90 -6.80 -11.67
CA ALA A 55 -4.33 -7.01 -11.86
C ALA A 55 -5.04 -7.59 -10.61
N PRO A 56 -4.51 -8.65 -9.96
CA PRO A 56 -5.06 -9.13 -8.69
C PRO A 56 -5.10 -8.06 -7.59
N LEU A 57 -4.05 -7.23 -7.48
CA LEU A 57 -4.00 -6.16 -6.49
C LEU A 57 -5.04 -5.06 -6.79
N ALA A 58 -5.11 -4.59 -8.04
CA ALA A 58 -6.10 -3.60 -8.45
C ALA A 58 -7.53 -4.10 -8.18
N GLN A 59 -7.82 -5.36 -8.50
CA GLN A 59 -9.12 -5.96 -8.27
C GLN A 59 -9.47 -6.10 -6.79
N THR A 60 -8.49 -6.44 -5.94
CA THR A 60 -8.70 -6.53 -4.48
C THR A 60 -8.99 -5.16 -3.87
N LEU A 61 -8.43 -4.09 -4.42
CA LEU A 61 -8.57 -2.73 -3.90
C LEU A 61 -9.74 -1.95 -4.51
N ALA A 62 -10.30 -2.39 -5.65
CA ALA A 62 -11.24 -1.60 -6.47
C ALA A 62 -12.50 -1.10 -5.74
N ASP A 63 -12.99 -1.83 -4.73
CA ASP A 63 -14.21 -1.45 -4.00
C ASP A 63 -13.97 -0.28 -3.02
N ALA A 64 -12.73 -0.11 -2.56
CA ALA A 64 -12.37 0.88 -1.54
C ALA A 64 -11.42 1.97 -2.06
N PHE A 65 -10.72 1.72 -3.16
CA PHE A 65 -9.68 2.59 -3.69
C PHE A 65 -9.82 2.79 -5.19
N TYR A 66 -9.39 3.95 -5.65
CA TYR A 66 -9.02 4.12 -7.05
C TYR A 66 -7.72 3.33 -7.31
N ALA A 67 -7.82 2.24 -8.07
CA ALA A 67 -6.70 1.38 -8.40
C ALA A 67 -6.71 1.03 -9.89
N ASP A 68 -5.96 1.80 -10.69
CA ASP A 68 -5.87 1.60 -12.14
C ASP A 68 -4.76 0.58 -12.48
N VAL A 69 -5.17 -0.55 -13.06
CA VAL A 69 -4.26 -1.66 -13.38
C VAL A 69 -3.20 -1.29 -14.41
N GLU A 70 -3.51 -0.43 -15.38
CA GLU A 70 -2.55 -0.02 -16.42
C GLU A 70 -1.52 0.94 -15.83
N MET A 71 -1.94 1.87 -14.98
CA MET A 71 -1.02 2.74 -14.24
C MET A 71 -0.07 1.94 -13.34
N MET A 72 -0.58 0.90 -12.68
CA MET A 72 0.24 0.02 -11.84
C MET A 72 1.26 -0.77 -12.68
N ARG A 73 0.84 -1.31 -13.83
CA ARG A 73 1.74 -2.02 -14.76
C ARG A 73 2.84 -1.10 -15.28
N ASP A 74 2.48 0.10 -15.70
CA ASP A 74 3.43 1.12 -16.15
C ASP A 74 4.44 1.48 -15.06
N ALA A 75 3.99 1.62 -13.81
CA ALA A 75 4.86 1.93 -12.68
C ALA A 75 5.86 0.80 -12.40
N ILE A 76 5.40 -0.46 -12.42
CA ILE A 76 6.26 -1.64 -12.22
C ILE A 76 7.32 -1.74 -13.32
N GLN A 77 7.00 -1.41 -14.57
CA GLN A 77 7.96 -1.50 -15.68
C GLN A 77 9.04 -0.42 -15.68
N ARG A 78 8.81 0.71 -14.99
CA ARG A 78 9.73 1.86 -14.97
C ARG A 78 10.77 1.79 -13.84
N HIS A 79 10.69 0.79 -12.96
CA HIS A 79 11.53 0.59 -11.79
C HIS A 79 12.11 -0.82 -11.78
#